data_AF-A0A1V5S8G0-F1
#
_entry.id   AF-A0A1V5S8G0-F1
#
_cell.length_a   1.000
_cell.length_b   1.000
_cell.length_c   1.000
_cell.angle_alpha   90.00
_cell.angle_beta   90.00
_cell.angle_gamma   90.00
#
_symmetry.space_group_name_H-M   'P 1'
#
loop_
_entity.id
_entity.type
_entity.pdbx_description
1 polymer ?
#
loop_
_entity_poly.entity_id
_entity_poly.type
_entity_poly.pdbx_seq_one_letter_code
_entity_poly.pdbx_strand_id
1 'polypeptide(L)' 'MNASFKLLKMLGIAITIPTMLISGPLAGFLIATWLINKWNFSPKWIMICVLLGLLGSSIQITRLIKHLYKESRSG' A
#
# COMPACT_ATOMS: atom_id res chain seq x y z
N MET A 1 23.38 20.19 -2.40
CA MET A 1 22.80 18.84 -2.61
C MET A 1 22.53 18.69 -4.10
N ASN A 2 23.21 17.76 -4.79
CA ASN A 2 23.20 17.66 -6.26
C ASN A 2 21.77 17.43 -6.78
N ALA A 3 21.34 18.18 -7.80
CA ALA A 3 19.97 18.16 -8.32
C ALA A 3 19.46 16.74 -8.65
N SER A 4 20.35 15.85 -9.07
CA SER A 4 20.07 14.44 -9.36
C SER A 4 19.54 13.65 -8.16
N PHE A 5 20.01 13.92 -6.94
CA PHE A 5 19.56 13.24 -5.72
C PHE A 5 18.11 13.60 -5.37
N LYS A 6 17.72 14.86 -5.62
CA LYS A 6 16.36 15.34 -5.36
C LYS A 6 15.36 14.70 -6.33
N LEU A 7 15.74 14.56 -7.60
CA LEU A 7 14.95 13.88 -8.63
C LEU A 7 14.78 12.39 -8.34
N LEU A 8 15.87 11.69 -7.98
CA LEU A 8 15.82 10.27 -7.58
C LEU A 8 14.91 10.04 -6.38
N LYS A 9 14.98 10.91 -5.36
CA LYS A 9 14.11 10.81 -4.18
C LYS A 9 12.63 11.02 -4.53
N MET A 10 12.34 11.96 -5.44
CA MET A 10 10.98 12.25 -5.89
C MET A 10 10.42 11.13 -6.77
N LEU A 11 11.25 10.55 -7.64
CA LEU A 11 10.90 9.39 -8.47
C LEU A 11 10.63 8.14 -7.61
N GLY A 12 11.47 7.90 -6.59
CA GLY A 12 11.29 6.82 -5.64
C GLY A 12 9.93 6.90 -4.95
N ILE A 13 9.57 8.07 -4.41
CA ILE A 13 8.27 8.30 -3.77
C ILE A 13 7.12 8.11 -4.76
N ALA A 14 7.24 8.65 -5.98
CA ALA A 14 6.22 8.54 -7.02
C ALA A 14 5.93 7.09 -7.44
N ILE A 15 6.94 6.21 -7.38
CA ILE A 15 6.78 4.77 -7.69
C ILE A 15 6.29 3.99 -6.46
N THR A 16 6.76 4.32 -5.25
CA THR A 16 6.38 3.61 -4.03
C THR A 16 4.89 3.77 -3.71
N ILE A 17 4.31 4.97 -3.88
CA ILE A 17 2.89 5.20 -3.56
C ILE A 17 1.94 4.27 -4.34
N PRO A 18 1.97 4.20 -5.68
CA PRO A 18 1.07 3.32 -6.44
C PRO A 18 1.38 1.84 -6.22
N THR A 19 2.65 1.44 -6.10
CA THR A 19 3.00 0.04 -5.82
C THR A 19 2.50 -0.42 -4.45
N MET A 20 2.61 0.43 -3.43
CA MET A 20 2.08 0.16 -2.10
C MET A 20 0.54 0.14 -2.12
N LEU A 21 -0.10 0.98 -2.93
CA LEU A 21 -1.56 1.00 -3.09
C LEU A 21 -2.09 -0.30 -3.71
N ILE A 22 -1.38 -0.82 -4.72
CA ILE A 22 -1.72 -2.09 -5.39
C ILE A 22 -1.43 -3.30 -4.50
N SER A 23 -0.38 -3.25 -3.68
CA SER A 23 0.01 -4.40 -2.84
C SER A 23 -1.03 -4.75 -1.78
N GLY A 24 -1.79 -3.77 -1.27
CA GLY A 24 -2.84 -3.99 -0.26
C GLY A 24 -4.00 -4.87 -0.73
N PRO A 25 -4.74 -4.45 -1.79
CA PRO A 25 -5.80 -5.26 -2.40
C PRO A 25 -5.30 -6.62 -2.88
N LEU A 26 -4.09 -6.66 -3.44
CA LEU A 26 -3.49 -7.90 -3.93
C LEU A 26 -3.23 -8.89 -2.78
N ALA A 27 -2.69 -8.39 -1.65
CA ALA A 27 -2.53 -9.19 -0.44
C ALA A 27 -3.89 -9.65 0.12
N GLY A 28 -4.89 -8.76 0.15
CA GLY A 28 -6.25 -9.09 0.57
C GLY A 28 -6.90 -10.19 -0.29
N PHE A 29 -6.70 -10.13 -1.60
CA PHE A 29 -7.17 -11.13 -2.56
C PHE A 29 -6.50 -12.48 -2.35
N LEU A 30 -5.16 -12.51 -2.20
CA LEU A 30 -4.40 -13.74 -1.97
C LEU A 30 -4.80 -14.41 -0.65
N ILE A 31 -4.93 -13.62 0.42
CA ILE A 31 -5.38 -14.12 1.73
C ILE A 31 -6.79 -14.70 1.64
N ALA A 32 -7.72 -14.01 0.97
CA ALA A 32 -9.08 -14.50 0.84
C ALA A 32 -9.18 -15.76 -0.01
N THR A 33 -8.44 -15.82 -1.12
CA THR A 33 -8.39 -17.00 -2.00
C THR A 33 -7.84 -18.21 -1.25
N TRP A 34 -6.79 -18.00 -0.44
CA TRP A 34 -6.26 -19.04 0.43
C TRP A 34 -7.28 -19.49 1.49
N LEU A 35 -8.02 -18.54 2.09
CA LEU A 35 -9.06 -18.82 3.09
C LEU A 35 -10.22 -19.65 2.49
N ILE A 36 -10.65 -19.30 1.28
CA ILE A 36 -11.72 -19.99 0.56
C ILE A 36 -11.28 -21.40 0.18
N ASN A 37 -10.08 -21.55 -0.38
CA ASN A 37 -9.57 -22.86 -0.78
C ASN A 37 -9.32 -23.78 0.41
N LYS A 38 -8.93 -23.23 1.57
CA LYS A 38 -8.62 -24.04 2.76
C LYS A 38 -9.85 -24.38 3.62
N TRP A 39 -10.81 -23.47 3.73
CA TRP A 39 -11.97 -23.63 4.63
C TRP A 39 -13.34 -23.63 3.91
N ASN A 40 -13.35 -23.68 2.58
CA ASN A 40 -14.57 -23.65 1.74
C ASN A 40 -15.48 -22.45 2.07
N PHE A 41 -14.87 -21.31 2.42
CA PHE A 41 -15.58 -20.08 2.79
C PHE A 41 -16.36 -19.51 1.60
N SER A 42 -17.41 -18.73 1.89
CA SER A 42 -18.21 -18.09 0.85
C SER A 42 -17.38 -17.09 0.02
N PRO A 43 -17.53 -17.02 -1.32
CA PRO A 43 -16.80 -16.10 -2.18
C PRO A 43 -16.95 -14.62 -1.80
N LYS A 44 -18.00 -14.27 -1.06
CA LYS A 44 -18.24 -12.92 -0.53
C LYS A 44 -17.09 -12.43 0.36
N TRP A 45 -16.33 -13.33 0.98
CA TRP A 45 -15.18 -12.97 1.81
C TRP A 45 -14.02 -12.36 1.03
N ILE A 46 -13.89 -12.64 -0.28
CA ILE A 46 -12.91 -11.97 -1.14
C ILE A 46 -13.12 -10.47 -1.13
N MET A 47 -14.36 -10.03 -1.32
CA MET A 47 -14.70 -8.61 -1.38
C MET A 47 -14.34 -7.91 -0.07
N ILE A 48 -14.64 -8.54 1.07
CA ILE A 48 -14.35 -8.00 2.40
C ILE A 48 -12.84 -7.88 2.63
N CYS A 49 -12.08 -8.95 2.38
CA CYS A 49 -10.63 -8.95 2.56
C CYS A 49 -9.91 -7.99 1.61
N VAL A 50 -10.38 -7.86 0.37
CA VAL A 50 -9.84 -6.89 -0.60
C VAL A 50 -10.14 -5.46 -0.15
N LEU A 51 -11.37 -5.17 0.29
CA LEU A 51 -11.73 -3.86 0.85
C LEU A 51 -10.86 -3.52 2.08
N LEU A 52 -10.67 -4.46 2.99
CA LEU A 52 -9.78 -4.29 4.14
C LEU A 52 -8.32 -4.05 3.71
N GLY A 53 -7.82 -4.77 2.70
CA GLY A 53 -6.50 -4.57 2.13
C GLY A 53 -6.33 -3.18 1.50
N LEU A 54 -7.37 -2.68 0.83
CA LEU A 54 -7.40 -1.36 0.19
C LEU A 54 -7.42 -0.24 1.23
N LEU A 55 -8.23 -0.37 2.28
CA LEU A 55 -8.26 0.55 3.42
C LEU A 55 -6.93 0.52 4.17
N GLY A 56 -6.39 -0.66 4.44
CA GLY A 56 -5.12 -0.85 5.14
C GLY A 56 -3.95 -0.22 4.39
N SER A 57 -3.88 -0.40 3.07
CA SER A 57 -2.86 0.25 2.24
C SER A 57 -3.04 1.76 2.18
N SER A 58 -4.27 2.26 2.05
CA SER A 58 -4.56 3.69 2.08
C SER A 58 -4.11 4.35 3.40
N ILE A 59 -4.32 3.67 4.53
CA ILE A 59 -3.83 4.13 5.84
C ILE A 59 -2.29 4.11 5.90
N GLN A 60 -1.64 3.10 5.34
CA GLN A 60 -0.18 3.04 5.29
C GLN A 60 0.41 4.17 4.43
N ILE A 61 -0.21 4.45 3.29
CA ILE A 61 0.22 5.53 2.39
C ILE A 61 0.07 6.89 3.06
N THR A 62 -1.06 7.17 3.72
CA THR A 62 -1.24 8.44 4.45
C THR A 62 -0.24 8.60 5.59
N ARG A 63 0.10 7.51 6.31
CA ARG A 63 1.17 7.51 7.32
C ARG A 63 2.56 7.76 6.71
N LEU A 64 2.87 7.11 5.58
CA LEU A 64 4.13 7.27 4.85
C LEU A 64 4.29 8.72 4.36
N ILE A 65 3.27 9.28 3.72
CA ILE A 65 3.26 10.68 3.25
C ILE A 65 3.45 11.64 4.42
N LYS A 66 2.74 11.43 5.53
CA LYS A 66 2.87 12.26 6.74
C LYS A 66 4.28 12.19 7.33
N HIS A 67 4.90 11.02 7.30
CA HIS A 67 6.28 10.82 7.76
C HIS A 67 7.29 11.52 6.83
N LEU A 68 7.17 11.32 5.52
CA LEU A 68 8.01 11.97 4.50
C LEU A 68 7.90 13.50 4.54
N TYR A 69 6.69 14.02 4.75
CA TYR A 69 6.45 15.46 4.86
C TYR A 69 7.05 16.05 6.15
N LYS A 70 6.95 15.32 7.28
CA LYS A 70 7.58 15.73 8.54
C LYS A 70 9.11 15.74 8.45
N GLU A 71 9.69 14.72 7.82
CA GLU A 71 11.13 14.60 7.56
C GLU A 71 11.62 15.78 6.71
N SER A 72 10.89 16.11 5.65
CA SER A 72 11.25 17.21 4.74
C SER A 72 11.11 18.61 5.34
N ARG A 73 10.48 18.76 6.51
CA ARG A 73 10.28 20.04 7.21
C ARG A 73 11.25 20.23 8.39
N SER A 74 11.98 19.19 8.78
CA SER A 74 12.89 19.18 9.94
C SER A 74 14.38 19.21 9.55
N GLY A 75 14.70 19.32 8.26
CA GLY A 75 16.04 19.54 7.73
C GLY A 75 16.07 20.72 6.78
#